data_AF-A0A396TUC8-F1
#
_entry.id   AF-A0A396TUC8-F1
#
_cell.length_a   1.000
_cell.length_b   1.000
_cell.length_c   1.000
_cell.angle_alpha   90.00
_cell.angle_beta   90.00
_cell.angle_gamma   90.00
#
_symmetry.space_group_name_H-M   'P 1'
#
loop_
_entity.id
_entity.type
_entity.pdbx_description
1 polymer ?
#
loop_
_entity_poly.entity_id
_entity_poly.type
_entity_poly.pdbx_seq_one_letter_code
_entity_poly.pdbx_strand_id
1 'polypeptide(L)'
;MADQKDISMTIKSIELVSENIIIYYCKYWYQEDIPFLIEQLLYIADAFETKENIIGADRESFRVSWQNKAQFVINFDYYSQSCWIESIDESSKELLNRVYEQLEQSLLQRGKLVR
;
A
#
# COMPACT_ATOMS: atom_id res chain seq x y z
N MET A 1 1.19 -23.61 -17.16
CA MET A 1 2.50 -23.01 -16.85
C MET A 1 2.23 -22.08 -15.69
N ALA A 2 2.73 -22.40 -14.50
CA ALA A 2 2.49 -21.56 -13.33
C ALA A 2 3.33 -20.30 -13.53
N ASP A 3 2.67 -19.15 -13.69
CA ASP A 3 3.34 -17.86 -13.73
C ASP A 3 4.19 -17.73 -12.48
N GLN A 4 5.49 -17.63 -12.71
CA GLN A 4 6.48 -17.36 -11.69
C GLN A 4 6.22 -15.91 -11.26
N LYS A 5 5.33 -15.70 -10.26
CA LYS A 5 5.04 -14.38 -9.67
C LYS A 5 6.38 -13.69 -9.42
N ASP A 6 6.64 -12.64 -10.20
CA ASP A 6 7.94 -12.02 -10.30
C ASP A 6 8.26 -11.34 -8.95
N ILE A 7 9.21 -11.92 -8.21
CA ILE A 7 9.65 -11.52 -6.87
C ILE A 7 10.20 -10.07 -6.86
N SER A 8 10.31 -9.44 -8.03
CA SER A 8 10.79 -8.07 -8.22
C SER A 8 9.73 -6.97 -8.09
N MET A 9 8.43 -7.30 -7.94
CA MET A 9 7.37 -6.32 -7.65
C MET A 9 7.39 -5.88 -6.18
N THR A 10 8.49 -5.20 -5.81
CA THR A 10 8.76 -4.70 -4.46
C THR A 10 8.51 -3.20 -4.36
N ILE A 11 8.17 -2.73 -3.16
CA ILE A 11 8.08 -1.30 -2.87
C ILE A 11 9.48 -0.70 -2.94
N LYS A 12 9.65 0.30 -3.80
CA LYS A 12 10.88 1.07 -4.00
C LYS A 12 11.05 2.12 -2.91
N SER A 13 10.00 2.91 -2.68
CA SER A 13 9.98 4.01 -1.72
C SER A 13 8.55 4.41 -1.39
N ILE A 14 8.40 5.19 -0.34
CA ILE A 14 7.16 5.87 0.02
C ILE A 14 7.43 7.36 0.21
N GLU A 15 6.43 8.20 -0.04
CA GLU A 15 6.50 9.64 0.19
C GLU A 15 5.20 10.13 0.82
N LEU A 16 5.30 11.02 1.80
CA LEU A 16 4.13 11.73 2.32
C LEU A 16 3.95 13.03 1.55
N VAL A 17 2.86 13.14 0.78
CA VAL A 17 2.56 14.31 -0.05
C VAL A 17 1.19 14.85 0.34
N SER A 18 1.18 16.06 0.89
CA SER A 18 0.01 16.73 1.46
C SER A 18 -0.66 15.86 2.54
N GLU A 19 -1.62 15.04 2.14
CA GLU A 19 -2.48 14.22 3.01
C GLU A 19 -2.61 12.79 2.48
N ASN A 20 -1.63 12.36 1.68
CA ASN A 20 -1.57 11.03 1.11
C ASN A 20 -0.18 10.44 1.31
N ILE A 21 -0.12 9.13 1.53
CA ILE A 21 1.13 8.38 1.44
C ILE A 21 1.18 7.77 0.04
N ILE A 22 2.12 8.23 -0.77
CA ILE A 22 2.36 7.71 -2.12
C ILE A 22 3.33 6.54 -2.02
N ILE A 23 3.03 5.45 -2.75
CA ILE A 23 3.82 4.23 -2.77
C ILE A 23 4.36 4.03 -4.18
N TYR A 24 5.67 3.95 -4.29
CA TYR A 24 6.37 3.70 -5.55
C TYR A 24 6.85 2.26 -5.59
N TYR A 25 6.55 1.54 -6.68
CA TYR A 25 7.03 0.19 -6.93
C TYR A 25 8.25 0.20 -7.86
N CYS A 26 9.09 -0.85 -7.78
CA CYS A 26 10.30 -0.97 -8.59
C CYS A 26 10.03 -1.20 -10.09
N LYS A 27 8.85 -1.72 -10.43
CA LYS A 27 8.45 -2.08 -11.79
C LYS A 27 7.05 -1.57 -12.09
N TYR A 28 6.75 -1.48 -13.39
CA TYR A 28 5.38 -1.37 -13.87
C TYR A 28 4.58 -2.61 -13.47
N TRP A 29 3.31 -2.40 -13.15
CA TRP A 29 2.37 -3.45 -12.74
C TRP A 29 1.04 -3.28 -13.47
N TYR A 30 0.33 -4.37 -13.66
CA TYR A 30 -0.97 -4.41 -14.32
C TYR A 30 -2.08 -4.70 -13.30
N GLN A 31 -3.32 -4.70 -13.76
CA GLN A 31 -4.47 -4.95 -12.89
C GLN A 31 -4.39 -6.33 -12.23
N GLU A 32 -3.94 -7.35 -12.96
CA GLU A 32 -3.73 -8.70 -12.44
C GLU A 32 -2.68 -8.79 -11.31
N ASP A 33 -1.82 -7.79 -11.18
CA ASP A 33 -0.77 -7.76 -10.15
C ASP A 33 -1.27 -7.16 -8.83
N ILE A 34 -2.37 -6.37 -8.86
CA ILE A 34 -2.90 -5.66 -7.68
C ILE A 34 -3.10 -6.57 -6.46
N PRO A 35 -3.68 -7.80 -6.59
CA PRO A 35 -3.78 -8.72 -5.46
C PRO A 35 -2.44 -9.06 -4.80
N PHE A 36 -1.36 -9.16 -5.58
CA PHE A 36 -0.02 -9.40 -5.04
C PHE A 36 0.56 -8.14 -4.38
N LEU A 37 0.36 -6.96 -4.98
CA LEU A 37 0.86 -5.69 -4.44
C LEU A 37 0.24 -5.35 -3.08
N ILE A 38 -1.08 -5.54 -2.94
CA ILE A 38 -1.77 -5.30 -1.66
C ILE A 38 -1.30 -6.30 -0.59
N GLU A 39 -1.14 -7.59 -0.93
CA GLU A 39 -0.61 -8.59 0.01
C GLU A 39 0.79 -8.19 0.53
N GLN A 40 1.68 -7.73 -0.36
CA GLN A 40 3.01 -7.24 0.02
C GLN A 40 2.92 -6.03 0.96
N LEU A 41 2.09 -5.05 0.62
CA LEU A 41 1.94 -3.83 1.42
C LEU A 41 1.37 -4.12 2.81
N LEU A 42 0.34 -4.97 2.91
CA LEU A 42 -0.25 -5.38 4.18
C LEU A 42 0.73 -6.17 5.04
N TYR A 43 1.51 -7.07 4.43
CA TYR A 43 2.57 -7.81 5.11
C TYR A 43 3.67 -6.89 5.66
N ILE A 44 4.02 -5.82 4.93
CA ILE A 44 5.00 -4.83 5.38
C ILE A 44 4.42 -3.99 6.53
N ALA A 45 3.16 -3.61 6.42
CA ALA A 45 2.52 -2.74 7.38
C ALA A 45 2.17 -3.42 8.70
N ASP A 46 1.89 -4.73 8.69
CA ASP A 46 1.50 -5.66 9.79
C ASP A 46 0.32 -5.20 10.68
N ALA A 47 0.00 -3.91 10.68
CA ALA A 47 -1.02 -3.25 11.47
C ALA A 47 -2.26 -2.89 10.65
N PHE A 48 -2.26 -3.14 9.34
CA PHE A 48 -3.44 -2.98 8.50
C PHE A 48 -4.23 -4.28 8.43
N GLU A 49 -5.54 -4.15 8.58
CA GLU A 49 -6.51 -5.21 8.31
C GLU A 49 -7.42 -4.77 7.16
N THR A 50 -7.53 -5.58 6.11
CA THR A 50 -8.46 -5.34 5.01
C THR A 50 -9.90 -5.54 5.49
N LYS A 51 -10.77 -4.58 5.18
CA LYS A 51 -12.21 -4.65 5.46
C LYS A 51 -13.03 -4.87 4.19
N GLU A 52 -12.64 -4.24 3.10
CA GLU A 52 -13.39 -4.28 1.83
C GLU A 52 -12.45 -4.09 0.64
N ASN A 53 -12.73 -4.78 -0.46
CA ASN A 53 -12.14 -4.52 -1.76
C ASN A 53 -13.22 -3.94 -2.69
N ILE A 54 -12.95 -2.79 -3.28
CA ILE A 54 -13.81 -2.07 -4.22
C ILE A 54 -13.13 -2.15 -5.59
N ILE A 55 -13.65 -3.01 -6.45
CA ILE A 55 -13.15 -3.21 -7.81
C ILE A 55 -13.86 -2.23 -8.74
N GLY A 56 -13.11 -1.29 -9.31
CA GLY A 56 -13.54 -0.42 -10.40
C GLY A 56 -13.00 -0.87 -11.75
N ALA A 57 -13.42 -0.21 -12.83
CA ALA A 57 -12.95 -0.53 -14.18
C ALA A 57 -11.45 -0.21 -14.38
N ASP A 58 -11.01 0.94 -13.85
CA ASP A 58 -9.64 1.45 -14.03
C ASP A 58 -8.86 1.56 -12.70
N ARG A 59 -9.56 1.47 -11.57
CA ARG A 59 -9.01 1.62 -10.21
C ARG A 59 -9.53 0.53 -9.29
N GLU A 60 -8.64 -0.05 -8.51
CA GLU A 60 -9.00 -0.92 -7.39
C GLU A 60 -8.64 -0.22 -6.08
N SER A 61 -9.55 -0.30 -5.11
CA SER A 61 -9.42 0.39 -3.82
C SER A 61 -9.69 -0.58 -2.67
N PHE A 62 -8.83 -0.60 -1.67
CA PHE A 62 -8.96 -1.45 -0.49
C PHE A 62 -9.23 -0.58 0.73
N ARG A 63 -10.38 -0.76 1.38
CA ARG A 63 -10.62 -0.17 2.69
C ARG A 63 -9.90 -1.00 3.73
N VAL A 64 -9.06 -0.34 4.53
CA VAL A 64 -8.27 -0.96 5.57
C VAL A 64 -8.46 -0.24 6.89
N SER A 65 -8.42 -0.98 7.99
CA SER A 65 -8.28 -0.40 9.32
C SER A 65 -6.84 -0.50 9.79
N TRP A 66 -6.30 0.57 10.34
CA TRP A 66 -5.00 0.56 10.99
C TRP A 66 -5.17 0.47 12.51
N GLN A 67 -4.60 -0.57 13.12
CA GLN A 67 -4.64 -0.85 14.56
C GLN A 67 -6.06 -0.78 15.19
N ASN A 68 -7.11 -1.05 14.41
CA ASN A 68 -8.51 -0.87 14.80
C ASN A 68 -8.87 0.55 15.31
N LYS A 69 -8.09 1.58 14.95
CA LYS A 69 -8.27 2.98 15.39
C LYS A 69 -8.57 3.95 14.27
N ALA A 70 -8.02 3.70 13.08
CA ALA A 70 -8.14 4.59 11.93
C ALA A 70 -8.55 3.81 10.69
N GLN A 71 -9.21 4.48 9.76
CA GLN A 71 -9.70 3.92 8.52
C GLN A 71 -9.05 4.64 7.33
N PHE A 72 -8.51 3.84 6.42
CA PHE A 72 -7.83 4.33 5.23
C PHE A 72 -8.32 3.60 3.99
N VAL A 73 -8.08 4.22 2.83
CA VAL A 73 -8.23 3.57 1.52
C VAL A 73 -6.86 3.48 0.88
N ILE A 74 -6.52 2.28 0.41
CA ILE A 74 -5.34 2.05 -0.42
C ILE A 74 -5.84 1.95 -1.86
N ASN A 75 -5.42 2.87 -2.71
CA ASN A 75 -5.83 2.94 -4.11
C ASN A 75 -4.72 2.43 -5.02
N PHE A 76 -5.14 1.76 -6.10
CA PHE A 76 -4.29 1.30 -7.19
C PHE A 76 -4.91 1.74 -8.52
N ASP A 77 -4.17 2.55 -9.28
CA ASP A 77 -4.47 2.90 -10.66
C ASP A 77 -3.31 2.45 -11.57
N TYR A 78 -3.53 1.39 -12.35
CA TYR A 78 -2.49 0.80 -13.19
C TYR A 78 -2.20 1.62 -14.45
N TYR A 79 -3.12 2.47 -14.92
CA TYR A 79 -2.84 3.31 -16.08
C TYR A 79 -1.84 4.40 -15.74
N SER A 80 -2.04 5.05 -14.59
CA SER A 80 -1.12 6.09 -14.11
C SER A 80 0.06 5.53 -13.31
N GLN A 81 0.04 4.23 -12.98
CA GLN A 81 1.01 3.57 -12.10
C GLN A 81 1.07 4.21 -10.71
N SER A 82 -0.08 4.64 -10.23
CA SER A 82 -0.21 5.32 -8.95
C SER A 82 -0.74 4.38 -7.89
N CYS A 83 -0.07 4.36 -6.74
CA CYS A 83 -0.56 3.72 -5.53
C CYS A 83 -0.48 4.73 -4.38
N TRP A 84 -1.57 4.92 -3.65
CA TRP A 84 -1.58 5.84 -2.51
C TRP A 84 -2.53 5.40 -1.40
N ILE A 85 -2.22 5.84 -0.18
CA ILE A 85 -3.05 5.69 1.01
C ILE A 85 -3.64 7.05 1.36
N GLU A 86 -4.96 7.09 1.52
CA GLU A 86 -5.72 8.28 1.94
C GLU A 86 -6.61 7.96 3.15
N SER A 87 -6.83 8.95 4.02
CA SER A 87 -7.72 8.81 5.18
C SER A 87 -9.19 8.91 4.79
N ILE A 88 -10.05 8.10 5.42
CA ILE A 88 -11.51 8.17 5.19
C ILE A 88 -12.17 9.33 5.95
N ASP A 89 -11.60 9.70 7.09
CA ASP A 89 -12.13 10.76 7.97
C ASP A 89 -11.01 11.58 8.62
N GLU A 90 -11.37 12.72 9.21
CA GLU A 90 -10.44 13.64 9.87
C GLU A 90 -9.71 12.99 11.05
N SER A 91 -10.35 12.09 11.81
CA SER A 91 -9.67 11.39 12.90
C SER A 91 -8.57 10.44 12.41
N SER A 92 -8.78 9.80 11.27
CA SER A 92 -7.80 8.92 10.63
C SER A 92 -6.67 9.74 10.00
N LYS A 93 -6.99 10.93 9.48
CA LYS A 93 -6.04 11.88 8.93
C LYS A 93 -5.00 12.34 9.96
N GLU A 94 -5.42 12.59 11.20
CA GLU A 94 -4.50 12.91 12.31
C GLU A 94 -3.45 11.80 12.56
N LEU A 95 -3.75 10.57 12.14
CA LEU A 95 -2.88 9.40 12.32
C LEU A 95 -2.05 9.07 11.06
N LEU A 96 -2.25 9.77 9.94
CA LEU A 96 -1.55 9.49 8.69
C LEU A 96 -0.03 9.59 8.81
N ASN A 97 0.49 10.60 9.53
CA ASN A 97 1.92 10.73 9.80
C ASN A 97 2.49 9.51 10.53
N ARG A 98 1.75 8.96 11.51
CA ARG A 98 2.18 7.77 12.26
C ARG A 98 2.18 6.52 11.39
N VAL A 99 1.21 6.41 10.49
CA VAL A 99 1.16 5.34 9.49
C VAL A 99 2.38 5.42 8.58
N TYR A 100 2.70 6.62 8.08
CA TYR A 100 3.88 6.86 7.24
C TYR A 100 5.17 6.43 7.95
N GLU A 101 5.38 6.92 9.18
CA GLU A 101 6.56 6.58 10.00
C GLU A 101 6.67 5.07 10.21
N GLN A 102 5.56 4.39 10.53
CA GLN A 102 5.57 2.94 10.73
C GLN A 102 5.94 2.20 9.44
N LEU A 103 5.35 2.57 8.30
CA LEU A 103 5.66 1.96 7.00
C LEU A 103 7.13 2.15 6.63
N GLU A 104 7.67 3.36 6.83
CA GLU A 104 9.07 3.68 6.58
C GLU A 104 10.00 2.80 7.42
N GLN A 105 9.71 2.65 8.71
CA GLN A 105 10.50 1.79 9.60
C GLN A 105 10.42 0.31 9.19
N SER A 106 9.23 -0.19 8.84
CA SER A 106 9.05 -1.57 8.36
C SER A 106 9.86 -1.83 7.07
N LEU A 107 9.84 -0.88 6.13
CA LEU A 107 10.62 -0.98 4.89
C LEU A 107 12.13 -1.00 5.16
N LEU A 108 12.61 -0.12 6.04
CA LEU A 108 14.03 -0.07 6.42
C LEU A 108 14.52 -1.35 7.10
N GLN A 109 13.69 -1.95 7.97
CA GLN A 109 14.03 -3.22 8.62
C GLN A 109 14.12 -4.38 7.63
N ARG A 110 13.19 -4.44 6.67
CA ARG A 110 13.15 -5.49 5.65
C ARG A 110 14.25 -5.33 4.61
N GLY A 111 14.61 -4.10 4.24
CA GLY A 111 15.77 -3.82 3.39
C GLY A 111 17.13 -4.16 4.03
N LYS A 112 17.20 -4.20 5.37
CA LYS A 112 18.39 -4.67 6.11
C LYS A 112 18.48 -6.19 6.23
N LEU A 113 17.38 -6.92 6.03
CA LEU A 113 17.33 -8.39 6.12
C LEU A 113 17.84 -9.11 4.85
N VAL A 114 18.04 -8.38 3.75
CA VAL A 114 18.66 -8.91 2.52
C VAL A 114 20.15 -8.56 2.54
N ARG A 115 20.92 -9.25 3.39
CA ARG A 115 22.39 -9.25 3.35
C ARG A 115 22.92 -10.65 3.62
#